data_AF-A0A5J6HV76-F1
#
_entry.id   AF-A0A5J6HV76-F1
#
_cell.length_a   1.000
_cell.length_b   1.000
_cell.length_c   1.000
_cell.angle_alpha   90.00
_cell.angle_beta   90.00
_cell.angle_gamma   90.00
#
_symmetry.space_group_name_H-M   'P 1'
#
loop_
_entity.id
_entity.type
_entity.pdbx_description
1 polymer ?
#
loop_
_entity_poly.entity_id
_entity_poly.type
_entity_poly.pdbx_seq_one_letter_code
_entity_poly.pdbx_strand_id
1 'polypeptide(L)'
;MPSVDTILAGLFAGGPDLGVSTVAQGPVVQLHAPDGHPLVSIEAPQLVHVPGEAERLLGSQVPLLQGPFWWTEARATTAVPEAARLAGSFAGRVAAALGGTVWPPDAAHTNVVPLTTDTTTLPAPAATSAPALDLVTDQAAVVMQDRPVVAMTTWLTEAVRTAAETDRALQLLTPPHTRLTLPARDVLRAHPNRWVVQDPDCGYYDGLGGAQLHWKDGAFTPVRDEDGNARRAPAFQPASTGTGTGMGERQLTLSLHTTHPATEDLTLGHALEAAFHHLTGRPPVGWNTAEPIALPWSTRQLTDLARNRAPKPTWLAVIGHPDRPAIATLRITRTPAGVEEHATLTLGHASGERPPLDAVAPLAETLAAEHNLTSMLTTLRTARRDLTVPPHFEPLPSPLTFTLGPHAVHDIGLAHAGRPPLALRPVPLGPATRPALHYPLGDGADPTAWTTFQQLSAHLKSAPEASGRPSDR
;
A
#
# COMPACT_ATOMS: atom_id res chain seq x y z
N MET A 1 -27.34 8.49 5.56
CA MET A 1 -26.68 7.25 6.02
C MET A 1 -27.37 6.09 5.33
N PRO A 2 -26.66 5.22 4.62
CA PRO A 2 -27.23 3.99 4.08
C PRO A 2 -27.75 3.14 5.25
N SER A 3 -29.06 2.89 5.28
CA SER A 3 -29.66 1.98 6.28
C SER A 3 -29.50 0.54 5.82
N VAL A 4 -29.53 -0.42 6.74
CA VAL A 4 -29.58 -1.85 6.41
C VAL A 4 -30.75 -2.13 5.45
N ASP A 5 -31.92 -1.51 5.68
CA ASP A 5 -33.09 -1.64 4.82
C ASP A 5 -32.84 -1.13 3.40
N THR A 6 -32.07 -0.05 3.23
CA THR A 6 -31.71 0.46 1.90
C THR A 6 -30.75 -0.49 1.17
N ILE A 7 -29.80 -1.08 1.89
CA ILE A 7 -28.88 -2.08 1.33
C ILE A 7 -29.66 -3.35 0.94
N LEU A 8 -30.57 -3.82 1.79
CA LEU A 8 -31.44 -4.95 1.52
C LEU A 8 -32.41 -4.67 0.36
N ALA A 9 -32.97 -3.46 0.26
CA ALA A 9 -33.82 -3.04 -0.86
C ALA A 9 -33.05 -3.04 -2.19
N GLY A 10 -31.79 -2.60 -2.18
CA GLY A 10 -30.88 -2.72 -3.33
C GLY A 10 -30.64 -4.18 -3.72
N LEU A 11 -30.50 -5.07 -2.73
CA LEU A 11 -30.22 -6.50 -2.91
C LEU A 11 -31.36 -7.29 -3.57
N PHE A 12 -32.61 -6.79 -3.54
CA PHE A 12 -33.70 -7.32 -4.38
C PHE A 12 -33.50 -7.06 -5.89
N ALA A 13 -32.31 -6.62 -6.30
CA ALA A 13 -31.84 -6.54 -7.69
C ALA A 13 -32.11 -7.80 -8.51
N GLY A 14 -32.01 -9.00 -7.92
CA GLY A 14 -32.20 -10.26 -8.63
C GLY A 14 -33.55 -10.96 -8.42
N GLY A 15 -34.53 -10.27 -7.82
CA GLY A 15 -35.85 -10.85 -7.54
C GLY A 15 -35.93 -11.53 -6.16
N PRO A 16 -37.11 -12.11 -5.82
CA PRO A 16 -37.38 -12.65 -4.48
C PRO A 16 -36.67 -13.98 -4.19
N ASP A 17 -36.18 -14.68 -5.21
CA ASP A 17 -35.65 -16.03 -5.09
C ASP A 17 -34.17 -16.08 -4.68
N LEU A 18 -33.48 -14.93 -4.63
CA LEU A 18 -32.09 -14.85 -4.21
C LEU A 18 -31.95 -14.76 -2.69
N GLY A 19 -30.99 -15.53 -2.15
CA GLY A 19 -30.69 -15.55 -0.71
C GLY A 19 -29.73 -14.44 -0.31
N VAL A 20 -29.89 -13.90 0.90
CA VAL A 20 -28.94 -12.95 1.50
C VAL A 20 -28.35 -13.55 2.77
N SER A 21 -27.03 -13.48 2.90
CA SER A 21 -26.31 -13.94 4.09
C SER A 21 -25.19 -12.96 4.48
N THR A 22 -24.74 -13.04 5.72
CA THR A 22 -23.58 -12.30 6.22
C THR A 22 -22.41 -13.24 6.42
N VAL A 23 -21.22 -12.85 5.96
CA VAL A 23 -20.00 -13.66 6.17
C VAL A 23 -19.56 -13.53 7.62
N ALA A 24 -19.42 -14.66 8.33
CA ALA A 24 -19.21 -14.74 9.78
C ALA A 24 -17.94 -14.07 10.34
N GLN A 25 -17.11 -13.44 9.50
CA GLN A 25 -15.81 -12.87 9.85
C GLN A 25 -15.61 -11.41 9.38
N GLY A 26 -16.61 -10.76 8.76
CA GLY A 26 -16.44 -9.40 8.24
C GLY A 26 -17.74 -8.62 8.01
N PRO A 27 -17.65 -7.30 7.75
CA PRO A 27 -18.80 -6.45 7.47
C PRO A 27 -19.24 -6.61 6.00
N VAL A 28 -19.40 -7.85 5.54
CA VAL A 28 -19.74 -8.19 4.16
C VAL A 28 -21.08 -8.90 4.10
N VAL A 29 -21.96 -8.39 3.24
CA VAL A 29 -23.24 -9.00 2.89
C VAL A 29 -23.09 -9.68 1.53
N GLN A 30 -23.56 -10.91 1.41
CA GLN A 30 -23.52 -11.68 0.16
C GLN A 30 -24.93 -11.93 -0.37
N LEU A 31 -25.06 -11.82 -1.69
CA LEU A 31 -26.20 -12.28 -2.48
C LEU A 31 -25.86 -13.65 -3.05
N HIS A 32 -26.77 -14.61 -2.95
CA HIS A 32 -26.56 -16.00 -3.33
C HIS A 32 -27.63 -16.47 -4.29
N ALA A 33 -27.26 -17.39 -5.18
CA ALA A 33 -28.21 -18.21 -5.90
C ALA A 33 -29.01 -19.11 -4.93
N PRO A 34 -30.16 -19.66 -5.34
CA PRO A 34 -31.01 -20.50 -4.48
C PRO A 34 -30.29 -21.73 -3.89
N ASP A 35 -29.24 -22.21 -4.55
CA ASP A 35 -28.40 -23.33 -4.14
C ASP A 35 -27.25 -22.93 -3.19
N GLY A 36 -27.13 -21.64 -2.85
CA GLY A 36 -26.13 -21.11 -1.94
C GLY A 36 -24.84 -20.60 -2.60
N HIS A 37 -24.71 -20.66 -3.93
CA HIS A 37 -23.53 -20.12 -4.61
C HIS A 37 -23.48 -18.58 -4.48
N PRO A 38 -22.35 -17.99 -4.03
CA PRO A 38 -22.21 -16.54 -3.90
C PRO A 38 -22.16 -15.88 -5.28
N LEU A 39 -22.99 -14.85 -5.47
CA LEU A 39 -23.11 -14.07 -6.71
C LEU A 39 -22.46 -12.69 -6.56
N VAL A 40 -22.83 -11.95 -5.51
CA VAL A 40 -22.36 -10.59 -5.26
C VAL A 40 -21.99 -10.44 -3.79
N SER A 41 -20.84 -9.85 -3.50
CA SER A 41 -20.38 -9.51 -2.16
C SER A 41 -20.31 -8.01 -2.00
N ILE A 42 -20.92 -7.47 -0.95
CA ILE A 42 -21.05 -6.04 -0.69
C ILE A 42 -20.39 -5.71 0.62
N GLU A 43 -19.47 -4.76 0.60
CA GLU A 43 -18.86 -4.23 1.80
C GLU A 43 -19.80 -3.25 2.50
N ALA A 44 -19.84 -3.31 3.83
CA ALA A 44 -20.60 -2.35 4.62
C ALA A 44 -20.18 -0.91 4.27
N PRO A 45 -21.16 -0.01 4.09
CA PRO A 45 -20.83 1.37 3.76
C PRO A 45 -19.98 2.04 4.84
N GLN A 46 -18.91 2.71 4.42
CA GLN A 46 -18.04 3.51 5.26
C GLN A 46 -18.18 5.00 4.94
N LEU A 47 -18.14 5.85 5.96
CA LEU A 47 -18.17 7.30 5.78
C LEU A 47 -16.74 7.81 5.56
N VAL A 48 -16.47 8.32 4.37
CA VAL A 48 -15.16 8.88 4.00
C VAL A 48 -15.18 10.37 4.31
N HIS A 49 -14.34 10.79 5.26
CA HIS A 49 -14.18 12.20 5.62
C HIS A 49 -13.08 12.92 4.81
N VAL A 50 -12.24 12.17 4.10
CA VAL A 50 -11.04 12.71 3.48
C VAL A 50 -11.34 13.24 2.07
N PRO A 51 -11.05 14.53 1.79
CA PRO A 51 -11.27 15.10 0.47
C PRO A 51 -10.36 14.49 -0.59
N GLY A 52 -10.88 14.37 -1.83
CA GLY A 52 -10.13 13.89 -3.00
C GLY A 52 -9.92 12.37 -3.06
N GLU A 53 -10.37 11.62 -2.04
CA GLU A 53 -10.09 10.18 -1.96
C GLU A 53 -10.75 9.37 -3.09
N ALA A 54 -11.97 9.73 -3.49
CA ALA A 54 -12.64 9.07 -4.60
C ALA A 54 -11.92 9.31 -5.94
N GLU A 55 -11.51 10.55 -6.22
CA GLU A 55 -10.73 10.89 -7.41
C GLU A 55 -9.37 10.18 -7.43
N ARG A 56 -8.70 10.07 -6.28
CA ARG A 56 -7.42 9.36 -6.14
C ARG A 56 -7.53 7.89 -6.54
N LEU A 57 -8.64 7.22 -6.20
CA LEU A 57 -8.81 5.78 -6.40
C LEU A 57 -9.57 5.38 -7.67
N LEU A 58 -10.36 6.27 -8.25
CA LEU A 58 -11.21 6.00 -9.40
C LEU A 58 -10.92 6.91 -10.60
N GLY A 59 -10.05 7.90 -10.43
CA GLY A 59 -9.68 8.87 -11.46
C GLY A 59 -10.64 10.05 -11.59
N SER A 60 -10.35 10.94 -12.54
CA SER A 60 -11.05 12.21 -12.76
C SER A 60 -12.48 12.08 -13.30
N GLN A 61 -12.94 10.86 -13.58
CA GLN A 61 -14.32 10.60 -14.01
C GLN A 61 -15.31 10.70 -12.84
N VAL A 62 -14.83 10.66 -11.60
CA VAL A 62 -15.69 10.80 -10.42
C VAL A 62 -16.00 12.28 -10.17
N PRO A 63 -17.27 12.64 -9.88
CA PRO A 63 -17.61 14.00 -9.50
C PRO A 63 -16.81 14.49 -8.29
N LEU A 64 -16.46 15.77 -8.30
CA LEU A 64 -15.87 16.43 -7.13
C LEU A 64 -16.91 16.48 -6.00
N LEU A 65 -16.72 15.64 -4.98
CA LEU A 65 -17.59 15.57 -3.81
C LEU A 65 -17.19 16.64 -2.80
N GLN A 66 -18.14 17.49 -2.42
CA GLN A 66 -17.96 18.52 -1.40
C GLN A 66 -18.35 17.94 -0.03
N GLY A 67 -17.35 17.64 0.81
CA GLY A 67 -17.54 17.11 2.16
C GLY A 67 -17.59 15.58 2.27
N PRO A 68 -17.91 15.04 3.45
CA PRO A 68 -17.92 13.59 3.68
C PRO A 68 -18.96 12.86 2.84
N PHE A 69 -18.61 11.67 2.34
CA PHE A 69 -19.48 10.85 1.51
C PHE A 69 -19.46 9.38 1.93
N TRP A 70 -20.54 8.65 1.65
CA TRP A 70 -20.61 7.21 1.91
C TRP A 70 -20.00 6.44 0.74
N TRP A 71 -19.15 5.47 1.05
CA TRP A 71 -18.49 4.58 0.11
C TRP A 71 -18.87 3.14 0.39
N THR A 72 -19.20 2.37 -0.64
CA THR A 72 -19.42 0.92 -0.58
C THR A 72 -18.92 0.31 -1.89
N GLU A 73 -18.30 -0.86 -1.81
CA GLU A 73 -17.91 -1.63 -2.98
C GLU A 73 -18.79 -2.90 -3.08
N ALA A 74 -19.24 -3.20 -4.30
CA ALA A 74 -19.89 -4.45 -4.65
C ALA A 74 -19.00 -5.24 -5.62
N ARG A 75 -18.74 -6.50 -5.31
CA ARG A 75 -17.93 -7.41 -6.12
C ARG A 75 -18.80 -8.55 -6.63
N ALA A 76 -18.80 -8.74 -7.95
CA ALA A 76 -19.47 -9.86 -8.59
C ALA A 76 -18.50 -11.03 -8.77
N THR A 77 -18.99 -12.26 -8.65
CA THR A 77 -18.22 -13.44 -9.09
C THR A 77 -18.04 -13.42 -10.60
N THR A 78 -16.89 -13.92 -11.07
CA THR A 78 -16.63 -14.16 -12.49
C THR A 78 -17.18 -15.51 -12.99
N ALA A 79 -17.64 -16.37 -12.08
CA ALA A 79 -18.17 -17.70 -12.42
C ALA A 79 -19.58 -17.67 -13.02
N VAL A 80 -20.33 -16.59 -12.82
CA VAL A 80 -21.73 -16.44 -13.27
C VAL A 80 -21.88 -15.19 -14.13
N PRO A 81 -22.27 -15.30 -15.41
CA PRO A 81 -22.38 -14.15 -16.32
C PRO A 81 -23.29 -13.02 -15.83
N GLU A 82 -24.37 -13.35 -15.12
CA GLU A 82 -25.35 -12.38 -14.61
C GLU A 82 -24.87 -11.61 -13.38
N ALA A 83 -23.82 -12.08 -12.68
CA ALA A 83 -23.38 -11.51 -11.41
C ALA A 83 -22.93 -10.03 -11.55
N ALA A 84 -22.23 -9.69 -12.63
CA ALA A 84 -21.80 -8.32 -12.90
C ALA A 84 -23.01 -7.37 -13.07
N ARG A 85 -24.05 -7.82 -13.78
CA ARG A 85 -25.30 -7.07 -13.94
C ARG A 85 -26.10 -6.98 -12.64
N LEU A 86 -26.06 -8.02 -11.81
CA LEU A 86 -26.66 -7.98 -10.46
C LEU A 86 -25.98 -6.90 -9.59
N ALA A 87 -24.65 -6.85 -9.60
CA ALA A 87 -23.89 -5.82 -8.88
C ALA A 87 -24.20 -4.40 -9.41
N GLY A 88 -24.29 -4.25 -10.74
CA GLY A 88 -24.70 -2.99 -11.39
C GLY A 88 -26.12 -2.55 -11.03
N SER A 89 -27.06 -3.50 -10.95
CA SER A 89 -28.44 -3.26 -10.49
C SER A 89 -28.50 -2.82 -9.03
N PHE A 90 -27.78 -3.53 -8.16
CA PHE A 90 -27.66 -3.17 -6.75
C PHE A 90 -27.13 -1.75 -6.59
N ALA A 91 -26.00 -1.43 -7.22
CA ALA A 91 -25.36 -0.14 -7.12
C ALA A 91 -26.26 0.99 -7.67
N GLY A 92 -26.90 0.77 -8.83
CA GLY A 92 -27.81 1.74 -9.43
C GLY A 92 -29.06 2.01 -8.57
N ARG A 93 -29.61 0.99 -7.92
CA ARG A 93 -30.75 1.15 -6.98
C ARG A 93 -30.36 1.91 -5.72
N VAL A 94 -29.21 1.58 -5.12
CA VAL A 94 -28.72 2.31 -3.93
C VAL A 94 -28.45 3.77 -4.28
N ALA A 95 -27.81 4.04 -5.41
CA ALA A 95 -27.56 5.40 -5.89
C ALA A 95 -28.85 6.18 -6.17
N ALA A 96 -29.86 5.54 -6.79
CA ALA A 96 -31.16 6.15 -7.04
C ALA A 96 -31.93 6.46 -5.75
N ALA A 97 -31.84 5.60 -4.74
CA ALA A 97 -32.52 5.77 -3.46
C ALA A 97 -31.88 6.83 -2.56
N LEU A 98 -30.55 6.95 -2.57
CA LEU A 98 -29.79 7.79 -1.64
C LEU A 98 -29.20 9.07 -2.26
N GLY A 99 -29.30 9.24 -3.58
CA GLY A 99 -28.72 10.38 -4.29
C GLY A 99 -27.19 10.30 -4.34
N GLY A 100 -26.66 9.28 -5.02
CA GLY A 100 -25.22 9.04 -5.17
C GLY A 100 -24.77 8.74 -6.60
N THR A 101 -23.51 8.33 -6.76
CA THR A 101 -22.92 7.94 -8.05
C THR A 101 -22.35 6.53 -8.00
N VAL A 102 -22.42 5.83 -9.14
CA VAL A 102 -21.85 4.50 -9.32
C VAL A 102 -20.62 4.60 -10.21
N TRP A 103 -19.60 3.81 -9.89
CA TRP A 103 -18.43 3.63 -10.73
C TRP A 103 -18.22 2.12 -11.00
N PRO A 104 -17.90 1.72 -12.26
CA PRO A 104 -17.84 2.57 -13.43
C PRO A 104 -19.25 3.07 -13.85
N PRO A 105 -19.38 4.25 -14.48
CA PRO A 105 -20.68 4.88 -14.69
C PRO A 105 -21.68 4.07 -15.53
N ASP A 106 -21.16 3.28 -16.48
CA ASP A 106 -21.91 2.44 -17.41
C ASP A 106 -22.44 1.14 -16.77
N ALA A 107 -21.92 0.75 -15.60
CA ALA A 107 -22.44 -0.41 -14.87
C ALA A 107 -23.80 -0.14 -14.20
N ALA A 108 -24.16 1.12 -13.98
CA ALA A 108 -25.33 1.49 -13.21
C ALA A 108 -26.64 1.25 -13.97
N HIS A 109 -27.53 0.43 -13.40
CA HIS A 109 -28.91 0.32 -13.86
C HIS A 109 -29.85 -0.04 -12.71
N THR A 110 -31.16 -0.03 -12.92
CA THR A 110 -32.16 -0.39 -11.90
C THR A 110 -32.97 -1.64 -12.25
N ASN A 111 -32.78 -2.17 -13.46
CA ASN A 111 -33.46 -3.36 -13.97
C ASN A 111 -33.29 -4.56 -13.03
N VAL A 112 -34.36 -5.35 -12.86
CA VAL A 112 -34.25 -6.68 -12.23
C VAL A 112 -33.43 -7.59 -13.15
N VAL A 113 -32.48 -8.34 -12.59
CA VAL A 113 -31.63 -9.28 -13.34
C VAL A 113 -32.01 -10.70 -12.94
N PRO A 114 -32.75 -11.44 -13.78
CA PRO A 114 -33.07 -12.84 -13.47
C PRO A 114 -31.81 -13.70 -13.58
N LEU A 115 -31.65 -14.65 -12.68
CA LEU A 115 -30.63 -15.68 -12.78
C LEU A 115 -31.11 -16.75 -13.76
N THR A 116 -30.42 -16.90 -14.89
CA THR A 116 -30.74 -17.93 -15.91
C THR A 116 -29.73 -19.06 -15.94
N THR A 117 -28.53 -18.81 -15.44
CA THR A 117 -27.47 -19.81 -15.26
C THR A 117 -27.84 -20.84 -14.18
N ASP A 118 -27.72 -22.13 -14.51
CA ASP A 118 -27.83 -23.22 -13.55
C ASP A 118 -26.54 -23.35 -12.72
N THR A 119 -26.54 -22.73 -11.55
CA THR A 119 -25.39 -22.66 -10.64
C THR A 119 -25.06 -24.00 -9.99
N THR A 120 -25.95 -25.00 -10.04
CA THR A 120 -25.71 -26.33 -9.43
C THR A 120 -24.62 -27.11 -10.16
N THR A 121 -24.29 -26.71 -11.38
CA THR A 121 -23.21 -27.28 -12.20
C THR A 121 -21.83 -26.69 -11.87
N LEU A 122 -21.79 -25.60 -11.10
CA LEU A 122 -20.54 -24.97 -10.69
C LEU A 122 -19.90 -25.76 -9.54
N PRO A 123 -18.56 -25.78 -9.44
CA PRO A 123 -17.88 -26.33 -8.27
C PRO A 123 -18.37 -25.64 -7.00
N ALA A 124 -18.71 -26.43 -5.98
CA ALA A 124 -19.14 -25.89 -4.70
C ALA A 124 -18.11 -24.86 -4.19
N PRO A 125 -18.56 -23.70 -3.70
CA PRO A 125 -17.64 -22.67 -3.22
C PRO A 125 -16.79 -23.25 -2.09
N ALA A 126 -15.47 -23.09 -2.19
CA ALA A 126 -14.58 -23.55 -1.14
C ALA A 126 -14.93 -22.81 0.16
N ALA A 127 -15.16 -23.56 1.25
CA ALA A 127 -15.56 -23.01 2.54
C ALA A 127 -14.55 -21.98 3.12
N THR A 128 -13.34 -21.93 2.57
CA THR A 128 -12.24 -21.04 2.95
C THR A 128 -11.93 -19.94 1.92
N SER A 129 -12.72 -19.80 0.85
CA SER A 129 -12.46 -18.76 -0.16
C SER A 129 -12.94 -17.40 0.33
N ALA A 130 -12.01 -16.47 0.53
CA ALA A 130 -12.37 -15.07 0.76
C ALA A 130 -13.15 -14.52 -0.44
N PRO A 131 -14.19 -13.69 -0.23
CA PRO A 131 -15.02 -13.21 -1.34
C PRO A 131 -14.29 -12.35 -2.37
N ALA A 132 -13.08 -11.90 -2.05
CA ALA A 132 -12.23 -11.15 -2.95
C ALA A 132 -11.49 -12.01 -3.99
N LEU A 133 -11.43 -13.33 -3.81
CA LEU A 133 -10.69 -14.26 -4.66
C LEU A 133 -11.57 -14.76 -5.82
N ASP A 134 -11.04 -14.68 -7.04
CA ASP A 134 -11.73 -15.13 -8.25
C ASP A 134 -11.41 -16.59 -8.59
N LEU A 135 -10.17 -17.02 -8.34
CA LEU A 135 -9.71 -18.39 -8.58
C LEU A 135 -8.73 -18.80 -7.48
N VAL A 136 -8.87 -20.03 -7.00
CA VAL A 136 -7.95 -20.62 -6.02
C VAL A 136 -7.47 -21.97 -6.55
N THR A 137 -6.16 -22.17 -6.52
CA THR A 137 -5.49 -23.43 -6.87
C THR A 137 -4.67 -23.92 -5.68
N ASP A 138 -3.94 -25.02 -5.84
CA ASP A 138 -3.02 -25.48 -4.79
C ASP A 138 -1.80 -24.55 -4.61
N GLN A 139 -1.52 -23.66 -5.57
CA GLN A 139 -0.32 -22.81 -5.58
C GLN A 139 -0.63 -21.32 -5.47
N ALA A 140 -1.80 -20.89 -5.95
CA ALA A 140 -2.13 -19.47 -6.09
C ALA A 140 -3.56 -19.15 -5.66
N ALA A 141 -3.71 -17.94 -5.13
CA ALA A 141 -4.98 -17.25 -4.97
C ALA A 141 -4.98 -16.07 -5.95
N VAL A 142 -5.90 -16.06 -6.90
CA VAL A 142 -5.96 -15.08 -7.98
C VAL A 142 -7.08 -14.08 -7.72
N VAL A 143 -6.76 -12.79 -7.90
CA VAL A 143 -7.71 -11.68 -7.84
C VAL A 143 -7.65 -10.95 -9.18
N MET A 144 -8.79 -10.74 -9.83
CA MET A 144 -8.91 -10.05 -11.10
C MET A 144 -9.53 -8.68 -10.88
N GLN A 145 -8.89 -7.61 -11.35
CA GLN A 145 -9.41 -6.26 -11.22
C GLN A 145 -9.18 -5.46 -12.50
N ASP A 146 -10.26 -4.86 -12.99
CA ASP A 146 -10.25 -3.88 -14.06
C ASP A 146 -10.65 -2.52 -13.48
N ARG A 147 -9.64 -1.76 -13.03
CA ARG A 147 -9.82 -0.41 -12.51
C ARG A 147 -8.58 0.46 -12.76
N PRO A 148 -8.72 1.79 -12.89
CA PRO A 148 -7.60 2.68 -13.20
C PRO A 148 -6.53 2.67 -12.11
N VAL A 149 -6.93 2.48 -10.84
CA VAL A 149 -6.02 2.38 -9.70
C VAL A 149 -6.49 1.27 -8.77
N VAL A 150 -5.67 0.23 -8.57
CA VAL A 150 -5.87 -0.80 -7.55
C VAL A 150 -5.18 -0.37 -6.26
N ALA A 151 -5.95 -0.34 -5.19
CA ALA A 151 -5.54 0.11 -3.86
C ALA A 151 -5.47 -1.05 -2.87
N MET A 152 -4.83 -0.84 -1.72
CA MET A 152 -4.79 -1.81 -0.63
C MET A 152 -6.11 -1.80 0.13
N THR A 153 -7.17 -2.27 -0.53
CA THR A 153 -8.53 -2.33 0.01
C THR A 153 -8.67 -3.39 1.09
N THR A 154 -9.77 -3.36 1.84
CA THR A 154 -10.15 -4.43 2.78
C THR A 154 -10.23 -5.78 2.06
N TRP A 155 -10.77 -5.80 0.84
CA TRP A 155 -10.80 -6.96 -0.04
C TRP A 155 -9.41 -7.50 -0.37
N LEU A 156 -8.48 -6.63 -0.78
CA LEU A 156 -7.13 -7.06 -1.12
C LEU A 156 -6.34 -7.48 0.12
N THR A 157 -6.53 -6.78 1.24
CA THR A 157 -5.94 -7.15 2.55
C THR A 157 -6.40 -8.53 2.98
N GLU A 158 -7.69 -8.83 2.82
CA GLU A 158 -8.25 -10.13 3.12
C GLU A 158 -7.75 -11.22 2.18
N ALA A 159 -7.61 -10.92 0.89
CA ALA A 159 -7.03 -11.84 -0.08
C ALA A 159 -5.57 -12.18 0.26
N VAL A 160 -4.76 -11.18 0.65
CA VAL A 160 -3.37 -11.37 1.10
C VAL A 160 -3.33 -12.26 2.35
N ARG A 161 -4.20 -11.97 3.34
CA ARG A 161 -4.30 -12.76 4.57
C ARG A 161 -4.66 -14.21 4.28
N THR A 162 -5.70 -14.43 3.49
CA THR A 162 -6.20 -15.77 3.13
C THR A 162 -5.17 -16.57 2.34
N ALA A 163 -4.47 -15.92 1.40
CA ALA A 163 -3.39 -16.55 0.64
C ALA A 163 -2.25 -16.98 1.58
N ALA A 164 -1.82 -16.12 2.51
CA ALA A 164 -0.78 -16.44 3.48
C ALA A 164 -1.19 -17.56 4.47
N GLU A 165 -2.43 -17.53 4.98
CA GLU A 165 -2.95 -18.56 5.89
C GLU A 165 -3.07 -19.94 5.22
N THR A 166 -3.11 -19.98 3.89
CA THR A 166 -3.22 -21.21 3.10
C THR A 166 -1.96 -21.55 2.31
N ASP A 167 -0.83 -20.89 2.60
CA ASP A 167 0.48 -21.08 1.95
C ASP A 167 0.46 -20.95 0.42
N ARG A 168 -0.33 -19.98 -0.08
CA ARG A 168 -0.49 -19.68 -1.52
C ARG A 168 0.13 -18.34 -1.88
N ALA A 169 0.54 -18.21 -3.13
CA ALA A 169 0.91 -16.93 -3.72
C ALA A 169 -0.34 -16.12 -4.11
N LEU A 170 -0.44 -14.87 -3.64
CA LEU A 170 -1.45 -13.96 -4.19
C LEU A 170 -1.02 -13.46 -5.57
N GLN A 171 -1.89 -13.59 -6.57
CA GLN A 171 -1.66 -13.11 -7.94
C GLN A 171 -2.77 -12.15 -8.36
N LEU A 172 -2.45 -10.86 -8.43
CA LEU A 172 -3.37 -9.82 -8.91
C LEU A 172 -3.28 -9.73 -10.44
N LEU A 173 -4.35 -10.07 -11.16
CA LEU A 173 -4.46 -9.96 -12.61
C LEU A 173 -5.16 -8.65 -13.01
N THR A 174 -4.52 -7.84 -13.86
CA THR A 174 -5.07 -6.55 -14.33
C THR A 174 -4.80 -6.30 -15.81
N PRO A 175 -5.58 -5.45 -16.49
CA PRO A 175 -5.22 -4.90 -17.79
C PRO A 175 -4.06 -3.87 -17.69
N PRO A 176 -3.41 -3.49 -18.81
CA PRO A 176 -2.20 -2.67 -18.82
C PRO A 176 -2.43 -1.19 -18.44
N HIS A 177 -3.68 -0.72 -18.44
CA HIS A 177 -4.01 0.64 -18.04
C HIS A 177 -4.12 0.81 -16.51
N THR A 178 -4.18 -0.30 -15.77
CA THR A 178 -4.28 -0.31 -14.32
C THR A 178 -2.97 0.13 -13.68
N ARG A 179 -3.05 0.88 -12.58
CA ARG A 179 -1.92 1.29 -11.76
C ARG A 179 -2.13 0.84 -10.32
N LEU A 180 -1.07 0.73 -9.53
CA LEU A 180 -1.17 0.40 -8.11
C LEU A 180 -0.96 1.63 -7.24
N THR A 181 -1.61 1.72 -6.09
CA THR A 181 -1.18 2.62 -5.02
C THR A 181 0.15 2.14 -4.43
N LEU A 182 0.95 3.01 -3.82
CA LEU A 182 2.19 2.60 -3.15
C LEU A 182 1.97 1.52 -2.07
N PRO A 183 0.92 1.59 -1.22
CA PRO A 183 0.59 0.50 -0.29
C PRO A 183 0.33 -0.85 -0.99
N ALA A 184 -0.45 -0.87 -2.07
CA ALA A 184 -0.72 -2.10 -2.81
C ALA A 184 0.56 -2.65 -3.47
N ARG A 185 1.37 -1.78 -4.06
CA ARG A 185 2.69 -2.13 -4.63
C ARG A 185 3.58 -2.82 -3.60
N ASP A 186 3.69 -2.28 -2.38
CA ASP A 186 4.61 -2.78 -1.37
C ASP A 186 4.26 -4.20 -0.93
N VAL A 187 2.96 -4.49 -0.80
CA VAL A 187 2.46 -5.83 -0.45
C VAL A 187 2.64 -6.82 -1.60
N LEU A 188 2.39 -6.40 -2.84
CA LEU A 188 2.56 -7.26 -4.01
C LEU A 188 4.03 -7.50 -4.39
N ARG A 189 4.95 -6.63 -3.93
CA ARG A 189 6.40 -6.84 -4.08
C ARG A 189 6.94 -7.93 -3.15
N ALA A 190 6.25 -8.21 -2.04
CA ALA A 190 6.67 -9.25 -1.10
C ALA A 190 6.50 -10.64 -1.72
N HIS A 191 7.53 -11.48 -1.67
CA HIS A 191 7.40 -12.87 -2.09
C HIS A 191 6.44 -13.62 -1.15
N PRO A 192 5.59 -14.54 -1.67
CA PRO A 192 5.53 -15.01 -3.06
C PRO A 192 4.50 -14.28 -3.96
N ASN A 193 4.02 -13.08 -3.58
CA ASN A 193 2.98 -12.36 -4.31
C ASN A 193 3.43 -11.86 -5.69
N ARG A 194 2.47 -11.60 -6.59
CA ARG A 194 2.73 -11.05 -7.91
C ARG A 194 1.62 -10.15 -8.44
N TRP A 195 2.03 -9.12 -9.18
CA TRP A 195 1.14 -8.37 -10.07
C TRP A 195 1.29 -8.89 -11.51
N VAL A 196 0.25 -9.52 -12.03
CA VAL A 196 0.17 -10.07 -13.39
C VAL A 196 -0.58 -9.08 -14.26
N VAL A 197 0.06 -8.58 -15.31
CA VAL A 197 -0.55 -7.72 -16.31
C VAL A 197 -0.88 -8.55 -17.53
N GLN A 198 -2.13 -8.50 -17.96
CA GLN A 198 -2.59 -9.12 -19.21
C GLN A 198 -2.54 -8.08 -20.33
N ASP A 199 -1.53 -8.18 -21.17
CA ASP A 199 -1.28 -7.31 -22.31
C ASP A 199 -1.78 -7.96 -23.61
N PRO A 200 -2.58 -7.26 -24.43
CA PRO A 200 -3.08 -7.81 -25.69
C PRO A 200 -1.97 -8.24 -26.67
N ASP A 201 -0.82 -7.58 -26.65
CA ASP A 201 0.26 -7.80 -27.62
C ASP A 201 1.34 -8.73 -27.08
N CYS A 202 1.65 -8.65 -25.77
CA CYS A 202 2.76 -9.37 -25.14
C CYS A 202 2.35 -10.58 -24.28
N GLY A 203 1.05 -10.83 -24.11
CA GLY A 203 0.52 -11.88 -23.23
C GLY A 203 0.60 -11.44 -21.76
N TYR A 204 1.09 -12.32 -20.88
CA TYR A 204 1.18 -12.00 -19.44
C TYR A 204 2.58 -11.58 -19.03
N TYR A 205 2.70 -10.58 -18.17
CA TYR A 205 3.97 -10.20 -17.57
C TYR A 205 3.82 -9.70 -16.13
N ASP A 206 4.92 -9.68 -15.39
CA ASP A 206 4.99 -9.14 -14.04
C ASP A 206 5.03 -7.61 -14.09
N GLY A 207 3.98 -6.94 -13.58
CA GLY A 207 3.87 -5.47 -13.62
C GLY A 207 4.88 -4.74 -12.74
N LEU A 208 5.57 -5.42 -11.82
CA LEU A 208 6.63 -4.83 -10.98
C LEU A 208 8.03 -5.17 -11.49
N GLY A 209 8.23 -6.38 -12.01
CA GLY A 209 9.54 -6.91 -12.40
C GLY A 209 9.79 -7.02 -13.90
N GLY A 210 8.75 -6.94 -14.74
CA GLY A 210 8.84 -7.05 -16.20
C GLY A 210 9.10 -8.44 -16.75
N ALA A 211 9.10 -9.47 -15.90
CA ALA A 211 9.28 -10.85 -16.35
C ALA A 211 8.04 -11.32 -17.14
N GLN A 212 8.23 -11.92 -18.31
CA GLN A 212 7.16 -12.57 -19.05
C GLN A 212 6.67 -13.78 -18.25
N LEU A 213 5.36 -13.99 -18.23
CA LEU A 213 4.70 -15.01 -17.43
C LEU A 213 3.90 -15.96 -18.33
N HIS A 214 3.75 -17.20 -17.86
CA HIS A 214 2.78 -18.15 -18.39
C HIS A 214 1.98 -18.79 -17.25
N TRP A 215 0.77 -19.26 -17.56
CA TRP A 215 0.03 -20.10 -16.62
C TRP A 215 0.56 -21.52 -16.68
N LYS A 216 1.03 -22.04 -15.55
CA LYS A 216 1.55 -23.40 -15.43
C LYS A 216 1.34 -23.91 -14.01
N ASP A 217 0.91 -25.17 -13.88
CA ASP A 217 0.75 -25.85 -12.58
C ASP A 217 -0.12 -25.06 -11.58
N GLY A 218 -1.16 -24.39 -12.08
CA GLY A 218 -2.11 -23.65 -11.27
C GLY A 218 -1.65 -22.25 -10.83
N ALA A 219 -0.57 -21.71 -11.40
CA ALA A 219 -0.10 -20.35 -11.09
C ALA A 219 0.54 -19.67 -12.31
N PHE A 220 0.55 -18.33 -12.33
CA PHE A 220 1.44 -17.60 -13.22
C PHE A 220 2.88 -17.75 -12.73
N THR A 221 3.79 -18.17 -13.62
CA THR A 221 5.23 -18.35 -13.32
C THR A 221 6.10 -17.71 -14.41
N PRO A 222 7.33 -17.25 -14.09
CA PRO A 222 8.21 -16.62 -15.06
C PRO A 222 8.62 -17.59 -16.17
N VAL A 223 8.48 -17.17 -17.42
CA VAL A 223 9.02 -17.88 -18.57
C VAL A 223 10.54 -17.72 -18.57
N ARG A 224 11.26 -18.84 -18.52
CA ARG A 224 12.72 -18.85 -18.54
C ARG A 224 13.27 -18.98 -19.97
N ASP A 225 14.44 -18.41 -20.21
CA ASP A 225 15.25 -18.66 -21.41
C ASP A 225 16.14 -19.90 -21.23
N GLU A 226 16.97 -20.20 -22.22
CA GLU A 226 17.89 -21.35 -22.24
C GLU A 226 18.93 -21.29 -21.11
N ASP A 227 19.27 -20.07 -20.66
CA ASP A 227 20.21 -19.82 -19.56
C ASP A 227 19.52 -19.86 -18.18
N GLY A 228 18.20 -20.09 -18.15
CA GLY A 228 17.39 -20.13 -16.93
C GLY A 228 17.00 -18.75 -16.38
N ASN A 229 17.30 -17.65 -17.10
CA ASN A 229 16.90 -16.30 -16.71
C ASN A 229 15.45 -16.02 -17.09
N ALA A 230 14.78 -15.16 -16.33
CA ALA A 230 13.42 -14.75 -16.68
C ALA A 230 13.43 -13.87 -17.94
N ARG A 231 12.69 -14.27 -18.97
CA ARG A 231 12.53 -13.46 -20.18
C ARG A 231 11.85 -12.14 -19.84
N ARG A 232 12.32 -11.04 -20.42
CA ARG A 232 11.72 -9.71 -20.24
C ARG A 232 10.59 -9.48 -21.24
N ALA A 233 9.46 -8.97 -20.78
CA ALA A 233 8.34 -8.60 -21.62
C ALA A 233 8.64 -7.32 -22.43
N PRO A 234 8.34 -7.28 -23.75
CA PRO A 234 8.57 -6.09 -24.57
C PRO A 234 7.79 -4.85 -24.10
N ALA A 235 6.60 -5.03 -23.51
CA ALA A 235 5.79 -3.94 -22.95
C ALA A 235 6.43 -3.28 -21.71
N PHE A 236 7.36 -3.96 -21.03
CA PHE A 236 8.00 -3.44 -19.81
C PHE A 236 9.24 -2.59 -20.15
N GLN A 237 9.00 -1.46 -20.80
CA GLN A 237 10.01 -0.47 -21.14
C GLN A 237 9.80 0.82 -20.35
N PRO A 238 10.81 1.70 -20.23
CA PRO A 238 10.59 3.04 -19.70
C PRO A 238 9.49 3.73 -20.50
N ALA A 239 8.63 4.51 -19.85
CA ALA A 239 7.69 5.35 -20.58
C ALA A 239 8.48 6.24 -21.57
N SER A 240 8.04 6.26 -22.84
CA SER A 240 8.52 7.20 -23.85
C SER A 240 8.16 8.62 -23.42
N THR A 241 8.96 9.18 -22.52
CA THR A 241 8.87 10.58 -22.15
C THR A 241 9.41 11.36 -23.35
N GLY A 242 8.59 12.27 -23.88
CA GLY A 242 9.00 13.15 -24.98
C GLY A 242 10.33 13.83 -24.66
N THR A 243 11.04 14.21 -25.71
CA THR A 243 12.41 14.77 -25.78
C THR A 243 12.67 16.09 -25.01
N GLY A 244 11.97 16.33 -23.90
CA GLY A 244 12.13 17.49 -23.05
C GLY A 244 13.32 17.35 -22.11
N THR A 245 14.24 18.31 -22.20
CA THR A 245 15.40 18.53 -21.31
C THR A 245 15.02 18.97 -19.88
N GLY A 246 13.77 18.74 -19.47
CA GLY A 246 13.24 19.13 -18.16
C GLY A 246 13.36 18.02 -17.12
N MET A 247 13.52 18.40 -15.86
CA MET A 247 13.45 17.49 -14.73
C MET A 247 11.98 17.03 -14.56
N GLY A 248 11.70 15.78 -14.95
CA GLY A 248 10.36 15.19 -14.89
C GLY A 248 9.79 15.08 -13.48
N GLU A 249 8.61 14.46 -13.36
CA GLU A 249 8.00 14.19 -12.06
C GLU A 249 8.91 13.33 -11.18
N ARG A 250 8.90 13.61 -9.87
CA ARG A 250 9.77 12.95 -8.90
C ARG A 250 9.02 12.50 -7.67
N GLN A 251 9.55 11.48 -7.02
CA GLN A 251 9.11 11.03 -5.71
C GLN A 251 10.26 11.08 -4.71
N LEU A 252 10.05 11.79 -3.60
CA LEU A 252 10.93 11.78 -2.43
C LEU A 252 10.35 10.80 -1.40
N THR A 253 11.11 9.78 -1.04
CA THR A 253 10.68 8.76 -0.06
C THR A 253 11.58 8.78 1.17
N LEU A 254 10.95 8.77 2.34
CA LEU A 254 11.58 8.63 3.65
C LEU A 254 11.13 7.30 4.26
N SER A 255 12.08 6.42 4.57
CA SER A 255 11.88 5.24 5.42
C SER A 255 12.40 5.55 6.81
N LEU A 256 11.48 5.69 7.75
CA LEU A 256 11.68 6.11 9.14
C LEU A 256 11.46 4.92 10.07
N HIS A 257 12.38 4.70 11.00
CA HIS A 257 12.22 3.77 12.11
C HIS A 257 12.43 4.50 13.43
N THR A 258 11.45 4.42 14.33
CA THR A 258 11.55 4.89 15.72
C THR A 258 11.28 3.75 16.69
N THR A 259 11.85 3.85 17.89
CA THR A 259 11.65 2.85 18.95
C THR A 259 11.34 3.57 20.26
N HIS A 260 10.17 3.29 20.83
CA HIS A 260 9.67 3.95 22.04
C HIS A 260 9.62 2.97 23.22
N PRO A 261 9.96 3.42 24.44
CA PRO A 261 9.61 2.68 25.65
C PRO A 261 8.10 2.43 25.70
N ALA A 262 7.68 1.22 26.07
CA ALA A 262 6.27 0.88 26.16
C ALA A 262 5.67 1.32 27.50
N THR A 263 5.42 2.61 27.62
CA THR A 263 4.80 3.22 28.79
C THR A 263 3.28 3.34 28.60
N GLU A 264 2.57 3.61 29.70
CA GLU A 264 1.11 3.76 29.65
C GLU A 264 0.69 5.00 28.84
N ASP A 265 1.45 6.08 28.94
CA ASP A 265 1.27 7.38 28.28
C ASP A 265 1.80 7.44 26.84
N LEU A 266 2.39 6.35 26.31
CA LEU A 266 2.91 6.31 24.96
C LEU A 266 1.82 6.65 23.93
N THR A 267 2.09 7.69 23.14
CA THR A 267 1.29 8.10 21.97
C THR A 267 2.13 7.92 20.71
N LEU A 268 1.58 7.20 19.74
CA LEU A 268 2.23 6.81 18.48
C LEU A 268 1.86 7.75 17.34
N GLY A 269 2.65 7.72 16.26
CA GLY A 269 2.39 8.47 15.02
C GLY A 269 2.93 9.90 15.00
N HIS A 270 3.44 10.44 16.12
CA HIS A 270 3.97 11.80 16.17
C HIS A 270 5.22 11.98 15.30
N ALA A 271 6.07 10.96 15.16
CA ALA A 271 7.23 11.01 14.28
C ALA A 271 6.82 11.18 12.80
N LEU A 272 5.76 10.48 12.39
CA LEU A 272 5.19 10.60 11.04
C LEU A 272 4.52 11.98 10.86
N GLU A 273 3.74 12.43 11.84
CA GLU A 273 3.11 13.76 11.84
C GLU A 273 4.15 14.89 11.70
N ALA A 274 5.26 14.81 12.44
CA ALA A 274 6.37 15.76 12.33
C ALA A 274 7.00 15.75 10.93
N ALA A 275 7.21 14.57 10.32
CA ALA A 275 7.72 14.46 8.95
C ALA A 275 6.76 15.09 7.92
N PHE A 276 5.45 14.89 8.06
CA PHE A 276 4.44 15.55 7.22
C PHE A 276 4.49 17.07 7.38
N HIS A 277 4.50 17.57 8.62
CA HIS A 277 4.59 19.00 8.89
C HIS A 277 5.84 19.62 8.29
N HIS A 278 6.99 18.98 8.47
CA HIS A 278 8.27 19.51 8.04
C HIS A 278 8.40 19.56 6.51
N LEU A 279 7.90 18.53 5.81
CA LEU A 279 8.08 18.40 4.35
C LEU A 279 6.93 18.99 3.52
N THR A 280 5.73 19.07 4.10
CA THR A 280 4.52 19.54 3.38
C THR A 280 3.90 20.81 3.97
N GLY A 281 4.36 21.23 5.17
CA GLY A 281 3.81 22.36 5.92
C GLY A 281 2.52 22.06 6.69
N ARG A 282 2.02 20.81 6.63
CA ARG A 282 0.73 20.40 7.19
C ARG A 282 0.80 19.00 7.81
N PRO A 283 -0.09 18.64 8.77
CA PRO A 283 -0.18 17.27 9.25
C PRO A 283 -0.79 16.36 8.16
N PRO A 284 -0.79 15.03 8.37
CA PRO A 284 -1.59 14.13 7.55
C PRO A 284 -3.07 14.53 7.60
N VAL A 285 -3.80 14.24 6.52
CA VAL A 285 -5.24 14.52 6.44
C VAL A 285 -6.05 13.36 6.97
N GLY A 286 -5.64 12.13 6.66
CA GLY A 286 -6.38 10.95 7.06
C GLY A 286 -5.54 9.69 7.16
N TRP A 287 -6.12 8.69 7.81
CA TRP A 287 -5.55 7.37 7.98
C TRP A 287 -6.63 6.29 7.98
N ASN A 288 -6.24 5.05 7.70
CA ASN A 288 -7.10 3.89 7.82
C ASN A 288 -6.26 2.59 7.79
N THR A 289 -6.86 1.44 8.09
CA THR A 289 -6.20 0.12 7.95
C THR A 289 -6.23 -0.44 6.54
N ALA A 290 -6.95 0.22 5.63
CA ALA A 290 -7.10 -0.13 4.22
C ALA A 290 -7.51 1.13 3.43
N GLU A 291 -7.35 1.12 2.11
CA GLU A 291 -7.89 2.15 1.23
C GLU A 291 -9.34 1.81 0.82
N PRO A 292 -10.28 2.78 0.70
CA PRO A 292 -10.09 4.21 0.85
C PRO A 292 -9.81 4.68 2.27
N ILE A 293 -9.08 5.78 2.37
CA ILE A 293 -8.77 6.44 3.62
C ILE A 293 -9.98 7.23 4.09
N ALA A 294 -10.67 6.71 5.10
CA ALA A 294 -11.94 7.24 5.56
C ALA A 294 -11.82 8.16 6.80
N LEU A 295 -10.87 7.89 7.70
CA LEU A 295 -10.81 8.56 9.00
C LEU A 295 -9.90 9.79 8.96
N PRO A 296 -10.30 10.91 9.60
CA PRO A 296 -9.40 12.03 9.85
C PRO A 296 -8.19 11.61 10.69
N TRP A 297 -7.04 12.24 10.45
CA TRP A 297 -5.81 11.97 11.21
C TRP A 297 -6.02 12.12 12.74
N SER A 298 -5.63 11.09 13.49
CA SER A 298 -5.69 11.10 14.97
C SER A 298 -4.67 10.15 15.58
N THR A 299 -3.62 10.71 16.18
CA THR A 299 -2.59 9.95 16.92
C THR A 299 -3.18 9.16 18.09
N ARG A 300 -4.21 9.70 18.75
CA ARG A 300 -4.94 8.99 19.81
C ARG A 300 -5.63 7.73 19.29
N GLN A 301 -6.47 7.85 18.25
CA GLN A 301 -7.24 6.71 17.75
C GLN A 301 -6.33 5.63 17.16
N LEU A 302 -5.25 6.01 16.46
CA LEU A 302 -4.30 5.04 15.93
C LEU A 302 -3.53 4.33 17.06
N THR A 303 -3.21 5.04 18.15
CA THR A 303 -2.58 4.46 19.34
C THR A 303 -3.53 3.48 20.03
N ASP A 304 -4.81 3.84 20.20
CA ASP A 304 -5.82 2.97 20.79
C ASP A 304 -5.99 1.67 19.96
N LEU A 305 -6.03 1.78 18.64
CA LEU A 305 -6.07 0.63 17.74
C LEU A 305 -4.83 -0.27 17.91
N ALA A 306 -3.64 0.33 17.90
CA ALA A 306 -2.39 -0.41 18.05
C ALA A 306 -2.30 -1.13 19.40
N ARG A 307 -2.74 -0.46 20.47
CA ARG A 307 -2.79 -1.02 21.83
C ARG A 307 -3.77 -2.19 21.93
N ASN A 308 -4.96 -2.06 21.34
CA ASN A 308 -5.97 -3.13 21.34
C ASN A 308 -5.54 -4.38 20.54
N ARG A 309 -4.67 -4.20 19.54
CA ARG A 309 -4.16 -5.31 18.72
C ARG A 309 -2.91 -5.96 19.32
N ALA A 310 -2.18 -5.27 20.20
CA ALA A 310 -0.95 -5.78 20.77
C ALA A 310 -1.14 -7.17 21.43
N PRO A 311 -0.20 -8.13 21.23
CA PRO A 311 1.09 -8.00 20.55
C PRO A 311 1.05 -8.15 19.02
N LYS A 312 -0.13 -8.36 18.40
CA LYS A 312 -0.22 -8.46 16.94
C LYS A 312 0.15 -7.11 16.31
N PRO A 313 0.90 -7.11 15.19
CA PRO A 313 1.27 -5.87 14.53
C PRO A 313 0.04 -5.14 13.98
N THR A 314 0.18 -3.83 13.89
CA THR A 314 -0.81 -2.93 13.26
C THR A 314 -0.17 -2.29 12.05
N TRP A 315 -0.86 -2.32 10.92
CA TRP A 315 -0.44 -1.67 9.68
C TRP A 315 -1.51 -0.68 9.27
N LEU A 316 -1.09 0.51 8.84
CA LEU A 316 -1.94 1.64 8.48
C LEU A 316 -1.46 2.26 7.18
N ALA A 317 -2.40 2.79 6.40
CA ALA A 317 -2.15 3.74 5.32
C ALA A 317 -2.57 5.14 5.76
N VAL A 318 -1.81 6.14 5.35
CA VAL A 318 -1.95 7.55 5.76
C VAL A 318 -1.79 8.42 4.52
N ILE A 319 -2.61 9.45 4.35
CA ILE A 319 -2.52 10.38 3.20
C ILE A 319 -2.42 11.83 3.64
N GLY A 320 -1.73 12.62 2.83
CA GLY A 320 -1.68 14.08 2.95
C GLY A 320 -2.79 14.78 2.16
N HIS A 321 -2.63 16.09 2.03
CA HIS A 321 -3.59 16.93 1.31
C HIS A 321 -3.46 16.75 -0.21
N PRO A 322 -4.57 16.77 -0.99
CA PRO A 322 -4.51 16.59 -2.45
C PRO A 322 -3.59 17.58 -3.18
N ASP A 323 -3.46 18.83 -2.68
CA ASP A 323 -2.55 19.85 -3.25
C ASP A 323 -1.05 19.48 -3.16
N ARG A 324 -0.70 18.59 -2.24
CA ARG A 324 0.65 18.09 -1.98
C ARG A 324 0.57 16.57 -1.83
N PRO A 325 0.52 15.82 -2.97
CA PRO A 325 0.37 14.38 -2.95
C PRO A 325 1.40 13.74 -2.02
N ALA A 326 0.90 13.09 -0.98
CA ALA A 326 1.69 12.42 0.03
C ALA A 326 0.94 11.18 0.49
N ILE A 327 1.64 10.05 0.56
CA ILE A 327 1.11 8.81 1.13
C ILE A 327 2.18 8.18 2.01
N ALA A 328 1.77 7.61 3.12
CA ALA A 328 2.62 6.84 3.98
C ALA A 328 1.99 5.51 4.38
N THR A 329 2.84 4.52 4.62
CA THR A 329 2.48 3.33 5.38
C THR A 329 3.13 3.40 6.74
N LEU A 330 2.45 2.93 7.78
CA LEU A 330 2.95 2.87 9.14
C LEU A 330 2.70 1.47 9.72
N ARG A 331 3.77 0.80 10.13
CA ARG A 331 3.71 -0.49 10.82
C ARG A 331 4.18 -0.34 12.26
N ILE A 332 3.30 -0.69 13.19
CA ILE A 332 3.55 -0.64 14.63
C ILE A 332 3.72 -2.08 15.13
N THR A 333 4.84 -2.36 15.80
CA THR A 333 5.15 -3.68 16.34
C THR A 333 5.62 -3.59 17.79
N ARG A 334 5.10 -4.47 18.65
CA ARG A 334 5.60 -4.62 20.02
C ARG A 334 6.79 -5.57 20.00
N THR A 335 7.96 -5.11 20.45
CA THR A 335 9.18 -5.91 20.58
C THR A 335 9.68 -5.90 22.03
N PRO A 336 10.64 -6.76 22.41
CA PRO A 336 11.27 -6.69 23.73
C PRO A 336 11.93 -5.35 24.01
N ALA A 337 12.41 -4.65 22.97
CA ALA A 337 13.07 -3.35 23.09
C ALA A 337 12.07 -2.18 23.31
N GLY A 338 10.79 -2.37 22.99
CA GLY A 338 9.83 -1.27 23.03
C GLY A 338 8.65 -1.45 22.09
N VAL A 339 8.08 -0.33 21.66
CA VAL A 339 7.15 -0.26 20.54
C VAL A 339 7.91 0.37 19.38
N GLU A 340 8.00 -0.35 18.27
CA GLU A 340 8.67 0.11 17.05
C GLU A 340 7.64 0.66 16.07
N GLU A 341 7.89 1.85 15.54
CA GLU A 341 7.15 2.42 14.41
C GLU A 341 8.05 2.42 13.17
N HIS A 342 7.63 1.70 12.14
CA HIS A 342 8.26 1.73 10.83
C HIS A 342 7.32 2.45 9.86
N ALA A 343 7.72 3.64 9.42
CA ALA A 343 6.96 4.44 8.48
C ALA A 343 7.71 4.57 7.14
N THR A 344 6.99 4.46 6.03
CA THR A 344 7.50 4.85 4.70
C THR A 344 6.61 5.97 4.17
N LEU A 345 7.11 7.20 4.14
CA LEU A 345 6.43 8.39 3.61
C LEU A 345 6.97 8.68 2.21
N THR A 346 6.08 8.88 1.23
CA THR A 346 6.45 9.30 -0.12
C THR A 346 5.67 10.55 -0.54
N LEU A 347 6.40 11.51 -1.10
CA LEU A 347 5.90 12.78 -1.60
C LEU A 347 6.05 12.86 -3.12
N GLY A 348 5.01 13.29 -3.80
CA GLY A 348 5.00 13.47 -5.26
C GLY A 348 5.24 14.92 -5.65
N HIS A 349 6.22 15.15 -6.51
CA HIS A 349 6.59 16.47 -7.02
C HIS A 349 6.35 16.55 -8.53
N ALA A 350 5.71 17.65 -8.95
CA ALA A 350 5.48 17.91 -10.37
C ALA A 350 6.78 18.16 -11.14
N SER A 351 6.71 18.07 -12.47
CA SER A 351 7.80 18.53 -13.33
C SER A 351 8.15 20.00 -13.01
N GLY A 352 9.44 20.28 -12.84
CA GLY A 352 9.93 21.61 -12.44
C GLY A 352 9.76 21.97 -10.96
N GLU A 353 9.01 21.20 -10.17
CA GLU A 353 8.93 21.36 -8.72
C GLU A 353 10.21 20.80 -8.06
N ARG A 354 10.82 21.56 -7.15
CA ARG A 354 12.01 21.13 -6.40
C ARG A 354 11.59 20.40 -5.12
N PRO A 355 11.96 19.11 -4.93
CA PRO A 355 11.82 18.44 -3.65
C PRO A 355 12.52 19.21 -2.53
N PRO A 356 11.98 19.21 -1.31
CA PRO A 356 12.53 19.96 -0.18
C PRO A 356 13.76 19.25 0.43
N LEU A 357 14.83 19.09 -0.35
CA LEU A 357 16.03 18.35 0.08
C LEU A 357 16.74 19.03 1.26
N ASP A 358 16.75 20.36 1.29
CA ASP A 358 17.36 21.14 2.37
C ASP A 358 16.63 20.96 3.73
N ALA A 359 15.39 20.47 3.71
CA ALA A 359 14.59 20.19 4.89
C ALA A 359 14.87 18.79 5.49
N VAL A 360 15.61 17.92 4.79
CA VAL A 360 15.83 16.54 5.22
C VAL A 360 16.73 16.47 6.47
N ALA A 361 17.84 17.21 6.51
CA ALA A 361 18.73 17.20 7.67
C ALA A 361 18.10 17.86 8.92
N PRO A 362 17.42 19.03 8.82
CA PRO A 362 16.66 19.59 9.95
C PRO A 362 15.53 18.67 10.46
N LEU A 363 14.84 17.96 9.55
CA LEU A 363 13.87 16.93 9.95
C LEU A 363 14.55 15.79 10.72
N ALA A 364 15.69 15.30 10.23
CA ALA A 364 16.44 14.23 10.88
C ALA A 364 16.85 14.61 12.32
N GLU A 365 17.28 15.87 12.52
CA GLU A 365 17.62 16.41 13.83
C GLU A 365 16.41 16.47 14.76
N THR A 366 15.27 16.96 14.25
CA THR A 366 13.99 17.00 15.00
C THR A 366 13.57 15.59 15.44
N LEU A 367 13.57 14.63 14.52
CA LEU A 367 13.20 13.23 14.80
C LEU A 367 14.16 12.58 15.82
N ALA A 368 15.45 12.88 15.73
CA ALA A 368 16.44 12.39 16.68
C ALA A 368 16.28 12.98 18.09
N ALA A 369 15.94 14.26 18.18
CA ALA A 369 15.78 14.96 19.45
C ALA A 369 14.46 14.61 20.16
N GLU A 370 13.36 14.51 19.41
CA GLU A 370 12.00 14.51 19.96
C GLU A 370 11.26 13.18 19.80
N HIS A 371 11.67 12.32 18.86
CA HIS A 371 10.86 11.20 18.42
C HIS A 371 11.57 9.84 18.48
N ASN A 372 12.65 9.72 19.26
CA ASN A 372 13.42 8.47 19.42
C ASN A 372 13.78 7.82 18.08
N LEU A 373 14.27 8.62 17.13
CA LEU A 373 14.75 8.10 15.86
C LEU A 373 15.76 6.97 16.09
N THR A 374 15.53 5.85 15.41
CA THR A 374 16.48 4.74 15.33
C THR A 374 17.28 4.85 14.04
N SER A 375 16.57 4.99 12.90
CA SER A 375 17.20 5.27 11.62
C SER A 375 16.24 5.94 10.63
N MET A 376 16.81 6.66 9.66
CA MET A 376 16.07 7.26 8.55
C MET A 376 16.85 7.11 7.25
N LEU A 377 16.26 6.52 6.22
CA LEU A 377 16.78 6.52 4.86
C LEU A 377 15.92 7.43 3.99
N THR A 378 16.55 8.37 3.28
CA THR A 378 15.88 9.21 2.29
C THR A 378 16.35 8.83 0.90
N THR A 379 15.43 8.67 -0.04
CA THR A 379 15.71 8.32 -1.44
C THR A 379 14.92 9.19 -2.40
N LEU A 380 15.44 9.36 -3.61
CA LEU A 380 14.79 10.10 -4.70
C LEU A 380 14.67 9.23 -5.95
N ARG A 381 13.56 9.35 -6.67
CA ARG A 381 13.39 8.74 -7.99
C ARG A 381 12.60 9.61 -8.93
N THR A 382 12.80 9.39 -10.23
CA THR A 382 11.87 9.82 -11.27
C THR A 382 10.68 8.86 -11.29
N ALA A 383 9.50 9.36 -10.95
CA ALA A 383 8.26 8.59 -10.88
C ALA A 383 7.06 9.54 -10.82
N ARG A 384 5.85 9.00 -11.01
CA ARG A 384 4.62 9.80 -11.10
C ARG A 384 4.36 10.64 -9.85
N ARG A 385 3.93 11.89 -10.05
CA ARG A 385 3.52 12.80 -8.96
C ARG A 385 2.30 12.27 -8.20
N ASP A 386 1.39 11.57 -8.88
CA ASP A 386 0.14 11.07 -8.28
C ASP A 386 0.33 9.86 -7.35
N LEU A 387 1.57 9.43 -7.10
CA LEU A 387 1.90 8.34 -6.20
C LEU A 387 1.26 7.00 -6.59
N THR A 388 0.95 6.83 -7.88
CA THR A 388 0.57 5.55 -8.46
C THR A 388 1.73 4.92 -9.21
N VAL A 389 1.71 3.60 -9.34
CA VAL A 389 2.78 2.79 -9.93
C VAL A 389 2.22 2.12 -11.18
N PRO A 390 2.72 2.47 -12.36
CA PRO A 390 2.27 1.85 -13.61
C PRO A 390 2.99 0.51 -13.88
N PRO A 391 2.45 -0.33 -14.78
CA PRO A 391 3.03 -1.64 -15.11
C PRO A 391 4.17 -1.53 -16.13
N HIS A 392 5.05 -0.55 -15.97
CA HIS A 392 6.19 -0.35 -16.85
C HIS A 392 7.44 -0.02 -16.05
N PHE A 393 8.60 0.00 -16.71
CA PHE A 393 9.85 0.23 -16.01
C PHE A 393 9.94 1.66 -15.47
N GLU A 394 9.91 1.81 -14.15
CA GLU A 394 10.33 3.01 -13.45
C GLU A 394 11.72 2.80 -12.84
N PRO A 395 12.64 3.80 -12.92
CA PRO A 395 13.93 3.73 -12.25
C PRO A 395 13.81 3.46 -10.74
N LEU A 396 14.76 2.69 -10.22
CA LEU A 396 14.87 2.46 -8.78
C LEU A 396 15.23 3.77 -8.06
N PRO A 397 14.76 3.96 -6.81
CA PRO A 397 15.14 5.11 -6.01
C PRO A 397 16.61 5.10 -5.63
N SER A 398 17.29 6.22 -5.83
CA SER A 398 18.68 6.43 -5.42
C SER A 398 18.75 6.99 -3.99
N PRO A 399 19.58 6.43 -3.10
CA PRO A 399 19.81 6.97 -1.77
C PRO A 399 20.36 8.40 -1.79
N LEU A 400 19.72 9.28 -1.01
CA LEU A 400 20.15 10.66 -0.79
C LEU A 400 20.94 10.77 0.51
N THR A 401 20.35 10.30 1.60
CA THR A 401 20.92 10.42 2.94
C THR A 401 20.51 9.24 3.80
N PHE A 402 21.37 8.84 4.73
CA PHE A 402 21.03 7.93 5.80
C PHE A 402 21.29 8.61 7.15
N THR A 403 20.39 8.50 8.11
CA THR A 403 20.59 9.02 9.47
C THR A 403 20.48 7.88 10.46
N LEU A 404 21.45 7.81 11.37
CA LEU A 404 21.45 6.90 12.51
C LEU A 404 21.13 7.70 13.78
N GLY A 405 20.14 7.26 14.54
CA GLY A 405 19.69 7.95 15.73
C GLY A 405 20.65 7.85 16.92
N PRO A 406 20.48 8.72 17.95
CA PRO A 406 21.42 8.82 19.08
C PRO A 406 21.64 7.53 19.87
N HIS A 407 20.59 6.71 20.03
CA HIS A 407 20.70 5.42 20.71
C HIS A 407 21.52 4.41 19.89
N ALA A 408 21.23 4.30 18.61
CA ALA A 408 21.97 3.40 17.72
C ALA A 408 23.44 3.82 17.53
N VAL A 409 23.73 5.13 17.47
CA VAL A 409 25.12 5.64 17.46
C VAL A 409 25.86 5.28 18.74
N HIS A 410 25.19 5.39 19.89
CA HIS A 410 25.77 5.00 21.18
C HIS A 410 26.11 3.51 21.21
N ASP A 411 25.20 2.65 20.76
CA ASP A 411 25.36 1.20 20.81
C ASP A 411 26.44 0.70 19.82
N ILE A 412 26.54 1.31 18.63
CA ILE A 412 27.60 1.03 17.64
C ILE A 412 28.95 1.62 18.08
N GLY A 413 28.94 2.70 18.86
CA GLY A 413 30.10 3.47 19.25
C GLY A 413 30.42 4.60 18.27
N LEU A 414 30.53 5.83 18.79
CA LEU A 414 30.73 7.05 18.00
C LEU A 414 32.00 7.01 17.12
N ALA A 415 33.09 6.43 17.62
CA ALA A 415 34.34 6.34 16.86
C ALA A 415 34.21 5.46 15.61
N HIS A 416 33.47 4.35 15.73
CA HIS A 416 33.23 3.41 14.63
C HIS A 416 32.21 4.00 13.65
N ALA A 417 31.08 4.49 14.15
CA ALA A 417 30.01 5.06 13.33
C ALA A 417 30.46 6.35 12.59
N GLY A 418 31.30 7.17 13.23
CA GLY A 418 31.78 8.44 12.68
C GLY A 418 32.92 8.34 11.67
N ARG A 419 33.52 7.16 11.49
CA ARG A 419 34.66 6.93 10.58
C ARG A 419 34.44 5.73 9.67
N PRO A 420 33.41 5.76 8.81
CA PRO A 420 33.22 4.70 7.82
C PRO A 420 34.42 4.63 6.86
N PRO A 421 34.79 3.46 6.35
CA PRO A 421 35.86 3.27 5.35
C PRO A 421 35.39 3.70 3.95
N LEU A 422 34.76 4.87 3.87
CA LEU A 422 34.13 5.45 2.70
C LEU A 422 34.52 6.93 2.60
N ALA A 423 34.44 7.52 1.41
CA ALA A 423 34.63 8.96 1.21
C ALA A 423 33.42 9.78 1.69
N LEU A 424 32.85 9.42 2.84
CA LEU A 424 31.70 10.07 3.46
C LEU A 424 32.16 10.88 4.68
N ARG A 425 31.55 12.05 4.87
CA ARG A 425 31.73 12.86 6.08
C ARG A 425 30.40 12.90 6.83
N PRO A 426 30.20 12.05 7.86
CA PRO A 426 29.00 12.09 8.66
C PRO A 426 28.90 13.44 9.39
N VAL A 427 27.69 14.02 9.40
CA VAL A 427 27.38 15.26 10.10
C VAL A 427 26.71 14.89 11.43
N PRO A 428 27.29 15.26 12.59
CA PRO A 428 26.62 15.06 13.87
C PRO A 428 25.42 16.01 13.98
N LEU A 429 24.29 15.49 14.43
CA LEU A 429 23.06 16.25 14.71
C LEU A 429 22.71 16.17 16.20
N GLY A 430 22.18 17.26 16.75
CA GLY A 430 21.84 17.35 18.18
C GLY A 430 23.06 17.50 19.12
N PRO A 431 22.90 17.19 20.42
CA PRO A 431 23.93 17.44 21.43
C PRO A 431 25.21 16.64 21.22
N ALA A 432 26.36 17.27 21.44
CA ALA A 432 27.68 16.65 21.26
C ALA A 432 27.95 15.41 22.12
N THR A 433 27.25 15.26 23.26
CA THR A 433 27.40 14.13 24.18
C THR A 433 26.71 12.86 23.69
N ARG A 434 25.65 12.99 22.87
CA ARG A 434 24.89 11.86 22.33
C ARG A 434 24.31 12.22 20.96
N PRO A 435 25.17 12.43 19.95
CA PRO A 435 24.72 12.91 18.65
C PRO A 435 24.04 11.80 17.85
N ALA A 436 23.10 12.17 16.99
CA ALA A 436 22.75 11.38 15.83
C ALA A 436 23.81 11.59 14.74
N LEU A 437 23.97 10.66 13.80
CA LEU A 437 24.89 10.81 12.68
C LEU A 437 24.13 10.80 11.36
N HIS A 438 24.30 11.85 10.57
CA HIS A 438 23.70 12.03 9.25
C HIS A 438 24.75 11.83 8.15
N TYR A 439 24.51 10.87 7.27
CA TYR A 439 25.40 10.45 6.19
C TYR A 439 24.84 10.93 4.85
N PRO A 440 25.43 11.96 4.21
CA PRO A 440 25.06 12.33 2.85
C PRO A 440 25.60 11.29 1.87
N LEU A 441 24.71 10.59 1.17
CA LEU A 441 25.07 9.46 0.28
C LEU A 441 25.20 9.89 -1.19
N GLY A 442 24.45 10.90 -1.62
CA GLY A 442 24.45 11.37 -2.99
C GLY A 442 23.40 12.46 -3.27
N ASP A 443 23.19 12.75 -4.55
CA ASP A 443 22.26 13.77 -5.04
C ASP A 443 20.90 13.19 -5.51
N GLY A 444 20.72 11.87 -5.36
CA GLY A 444 19.50 11.17 -5.74
C GLY A 444 19.41 10.86 -7.25
N ALA A 445 20.49 11.03 -8.00
CA ALA A 445 20.61 10.61 -9.39
C ALA A 445 21.71 9.55 -9.60
N ASP A 446 22.72 9.50 -8.72
CA ASP A 446 23.83 8.56 -8.82
C ASP A 446 23.42 7.11 -8.45
N PRO A 447 23.54 6.13 -9.37
CA PRO A 447 23.29 4.73 -9.08
C PRO A 447 24.30 4.11 -8.09
N THR A 448 25.51 4.65 -7.98
CA THR A 448 26.56 4.12 -7.08
C THR A 448 26.23 4.35 -5.61
N ALA A 449 25.32 5.28 -5.30
CA ALA A 449 24.86 5.57 -3.95
C ALA A 449 24.29 4.34 -3.22
N TRP A 450 23.74 3.36 -3.96
CA TRP A 450 23.32 2.07 -3.38
C TRP A 450 24.50 1.24 -2.88
N THR A 451 25.57 1.14 -3.66
CA THR A 451 26.79 0.44 -3.26
C THR A 451 27.39 1.10 -2.02
N THR A 452 27.45 2.44 -2.00
CA THR A 452 27.90 3.22 -0.85
C THR A 452 27.04 2.95 0.38
N PHE A 453 25.70 2.94 0.23
CA PHE A 453 24.78 2.63 1.33
C PHE A 453 24.93 1.19 1.85
N GLN A 454 25.12 0.22 0.97
CA GLN A 454 25.35 -1.19 1.34
C GLN A 454 26.66 -1.35 2.12
N GLN A 455 27.74 -0.72 1.65
CA GLN A 455 29.04 -0.73 2.33
C GLN A 455 28.96 -0.03 3.70
N LEU A 456 28.26 1.11 3.79
CA LEU A 456 28.01 1.80 5.05
C LEU A 456 27.23 0.91 6.02
N SER A 457 26.15 0.30 5.53
CA SER A 457 25.31 -0.59 6.34
C SER A 457 26.09 -1.81 6.85
N ALA A 458 26.97 -2.38 6.02
CA ALA A 458 27.84 -3.48 6.43
C ALA A 458 28.84 -3.05 7.51
N HIS A 459 29.48 -1.88 7.35
CA HIS A 459 30.38 -1.30 8.35
C HIS A 459 29.68 -1.05 9.68
N LEU A 460 28.50 -0.43 9.68
CA LEU A 460 27.76 -0.15 10.91
C LEU A 460 27.32 -1.43 11.64
N LYS A 461 27.05 -2.51 10.91
CA LYS A 461 26.72 -3.83 11.48
C LYS A 461 27.94 -4.59 11.99
N SER A 462 29.13 -4.36 11.43
CA SER A 462 30.36 -5.05 11.83
C SER A 462 31.03 -4.44 13.07
N ALA A 463 30.31 -3.62 13.84
CA ALA A 463 30.85 -3.00 15.04
C ALA A 463 31.32 -4.09 16.02
N PRO A 464 32.57 -4.02 16.52
CA PRO A 464 33.05 -4.98 17.51
C PRO A 464 32.24 -4.83 18.79
N GLU A 465 31.81 -5.94 19.40
CA GLU A 465 31.22 -5.93 20.74
C GLU A 465 32.17 -5.16 21.67
N ALA A 466 31.63 -4.13 22.34
CA ALA A 466 32.41 -3.34 23.29
C ALA A 466 33.02 -4.26 24.34
N SER A 467 34.34 -4.45 24.25
CA SER A 467 35.14 -5.13 25.24
C SER A 467 35.06 -4.38 26.57
N GLY A 468 34.33 -4.94 27.53
CA GLY A 468 34.41 -4.52 28.94
C GLY A 468 33.12 -4.57 29.74
N ARG A 469 32.66 -5.76 30.13
CA ARG A 469 32.15 -5.92 31.50
C ARG A 469 33.36 -6.20 32.38
N PRO A 470 33.69 -5.38 33.40
CA PRO A 470 34.62 -5.82 34.42
C PRO A 470 33.95 -6.97 35.17
N SER A 471 34.57 -8.15 35.14
CA SER A 471 34.24 -9.22 36.05
C SER A 471 34.75 -8.82 37.44
N ASP A 472 33.85 -8.37 38.30
CA ASP A 472 34.06 -8.52 39.74
C ASP A 472 34.07 -10.02 40.06
N ARG A 473 35.28 -10.57 40.20
CA ARG A 473 35.69 -11.51 41.26
C ARG A 473 37.16 -11.90 41.13
#